data_AF-A0A0E3P3L3-F1
#
_entry.id   AF-A0A0E3P3L3-F1
#
_cell.length_a   1.000
_cell.length_b   1.000
_cell.length_c   1.000
_cell.angle_alpha   90.00
_cell.angle_beta   90.00
_cell.angle_gamma   90.00
#
_symmetry.space_group_name_H-M   'P 1'
#
loop_
_entity.id
_entity.type
_entity.pdbx_description
1 polymer ?
#
loop_
_entity_poly.entity_id
_entity_poly.type
_entity_poly.pdbx_seq_one_letter_code
_entity_poly.pdbx_strand_id
1 'polypeptide(L)' 'MNLQSPINSGESETLEFKEKFDDRTAKSAVAFANAKGGMILIRVSRADRMEKK' A
#
# COMPACT_ATOMS: atom_id res chain seq x y z
N MET A 1 -4.47 -13.08 -9.75
CA MET A 1 -4.94 -12.12 -8.73
C MET A 1 -5.56 -10.94 -9.44
N ASN A 2 -6.78 -10.55 -9.10
CA ASN A 2 -7.40 -9.34 -9.65
C ASN A 2 -7.01 -8.14 -8.76
N LEU A 3 -6.23 -7.20 -9.30
CA LEU A 3 -5.72 -6.03 -8.56
C LEU A 3 -6.73 -4.87 -8.48
N GLN A 4 -7.81 -4.89 -9.27
CA GLN A 4 -8.80 -3.79 -9.26
C GLN A 4 -9.54 -3.71 -7.92
N SER A 5 -9.89 -4.85 -7.32
CA SER A 5 -10.58 -4.89 -6.04
C SER A 5 -9.78 -4.23 -4.90
N PRO A 6 -8.52 -4.63 -4.63
CA PRO A 6 -7.71 -4.00 -3.58
C PRO A 6 -7.38 -2.52 -3.87
N ILE A 7 -7.15 -2.15 -5.14
CA ILE A 7 -6.91 -0.75 -5.51
C ILE A 7 -8.15 0.11 -5.23
N ASN A 8 -9.36 -0.40 -5.54
CA ASN A 8 -10.62 0.32 -5.31
C ASN A 8 -11.01 0.39 -3.83
N SER A 9 -10.64 -0.59 -3.01
CA SER A 9 -10.92 -0.58 -1.57
C SER A 9 -10.00 0.34 -0.76
N GLY A 10 -8.85 0.73 -1.33
CA GLY A 10 -7.84 1.50 -0.62
C GLY A 10 -6.98 0.65 0.33
N GLU A 11 -6.16 1.33 1.13
CA GLU A 11 -5.28 0.70 2.12
C GLU A 11 -6.07 0.07 3.27
N SER A 12 -5.46 -0.94 3.90
CA SER A 12 -6.00 -1.65 5.06
C SER A 12 -4.86 -2.09 5.99
N GLU A 13 -5.19 -2.73 7.11
CA GLU A 13 -4.19 -3.28 8.04
C GLU A 13 -3.20 -4.26 7.39
N THR A 14 -3.57 -4.88 6.26
CA THR A 14 -2.74 -5.83 5.53
C THR A 14 -2.44 -5.38 4.11
N LEU A 15 -2.75 -4.12 3.76
CA LEU A 15 -2.55 -3.56 2.42
C LEU A 15 -2.04 -2.12 2.50
N GLU A 16 -0.81 -1.87 2.09
CA GLU A 16 -0.22 -0.52 2.06
C GLU A 16 0.14 -0.11 0.63
N PHE A 17 -0.13 1.14 0.26
CA PHE A 17 0.23 1.71 -1.04
C PHE A 17 1.44 2.63 -0.86
N LYS A 18 2.45 2.47 -1.71
CA LYS A 18 3.58 3.40 -1.78
C LYS A 18 3.79 3.91 -3.18
N GLU A 19 4.02 5.20 -3.29
CA GLU A 19 4.39 5.84 -4.56
C GLU A 19 5.83 5.50 -4.96
N LYS A 20 6.69 5.17 -4.00
CA LYS A 20 8.12 4.90 -4.19
C LYS A 20 8.56 3.68 -3.39
N PHE A 21 9.61 3.02 -3.87
CA PHE A 21 10.32 2.00 -3.10
C PHE A 21 11.46 2.68 -2.34
N ASP A 22 11.31 2.82 -1.02
CA ASP A 22 12.30 3.44 -0.14
C ASP A 22 12.37 2.72 1.22
N ASP A 23 13.16 3.23 2.16
CA ASP A 23 13.35 2.62 3.49
C ASP A 23 12.02 2.39 4.23
N ARG A 24 10.98 3.18 3.94
CA ARG A 24 9.66 2.98 4.53
C ARG A 24 9.02 1.71 4.00
N THR A 25 9.31 1.28 2.77
CA THR A 25 8.84 0.00 2.23
C THR A 25 9.41 -1.17 3.05
N ALA A 26 10.70 -1.14 3.38
CA ALA A 26 11.33 -2.16 4.20
C ALA A 26 10.72 -2.19 5.62
N LYS A 27 10.44 -1.02 6.21
CA LYS A 27 9.75 -0.93 7.50
C LYS A 27 8.36 -1.55 7.47
N SER A 28 7.59 -1.30 6.41
CA SER A 28 6.27 -1.91 6.21
C SER A 28 6.36 -3.43 6.06
N ALA A 29 7.36 -3.93 5.33
CA ALA A 29 7.58 -5.36 5.17
C ALA A 29 7.90 -6.04 6.52
N VAL A 30 8.75 -5.42 7.35
CA VAL A 30 9.03 -5.90 8.71
C VAL A 30 7.78 -5.87 9.58
N ALA A 31 6.99 -4.79 9.52
CA ALA A 31 5.74 -4.68 10.27
C ALA A 31 4.74 -5.78 9.89
N PHE A 32 4.57 -6.04 8.59
CA PHE A 32 3.71 -7.12 8.11
C PHE A 32 4.22 -8.50 8.48
N ALA A 33 5.53 -8.75 8.40
CA ALA A 33 6.13 -10.02 8.80
C ALA A 33 5.91 -10.34 10.29
N ASN A 34 5.90 -9.31 11.15
CA ASN A 34 5.67 -9.46 12.58
C ASN A 34 4.18 -9.46 12.99
N ALA A 35 3.27 -9.19 12.06
CA ALA A 35 1.83 -9.12 12.32
C ALA A 35 1.11 -10.34 11.71
N LYS A 36 0.23 -10.12 10.73
CA LYS A 36 -0.57 -11.16 10.06
C LYS A 36 -0.09 -11.44 8.62
N GLY A 37 1.06 -10.91 8.24
CA GLY A 37 1.43 -10.74 6.84
C GLY A 37 0.68 -9.59 6.18
N GLY A 38 1.00 -9.32 4.91
CA GLY A 38 0.37 -8.24 4.17
C GLY A 38 0.94 -8.08 2.77
N MET A 39 0.38 -7.11 2.04
CA MET A 39 0.74 -6.78 0.67
C MET A 39 1.10 -5.30 0.58
N ILE A 40 2.22 -5.00 -0.08
CA ILE A 40 2.63 -3.63 -0.39
C ILE A 40 2.51 -3.44 -1.89
N LEU A 41 1.67 -2.49 -2.34
CA LEU A 41 1.59 -2.10 -3.74
C LEU A 41 2.47 -0.88 -3.99
N ILE A 42 3.48 -1.02 -4.85
CA ILE A 42 4.42 0.04 -5.21
C ILE A 42 3.95 0.75 -6.48
N ARG A 43 4.24 2.06 -6.60
CA ARG A 43 3.78 2.98 -7.64
C ARG A 43 2.26 3.23 -7.64
N VAL A 44 1.62 3.05 -6.49
CA VAL A 44 0.19 3.38 -6.31
C VAL A 44 0.09 4.62 -5.44
N SER A 45 -0.52 5.67 -5.97
CA SER A 45 -0.95 6.84 -5.20
C SER A 45 -2.43 6.67 -4.86
N ARG A 46 -2.81 7.00 -3.63
CA ARG A 46 -4.22 6.96 -3.26
C ARG A 46 -5.01 8.00 -4.08
N ALA A 47 -6.24 7.66 -4.47
CA ALA A 47 -7.10 8.55 -5.25
C ALA A 47 -7.59 9.78 -4.45
N ASP A 48 -7.65 9.69 -3.12
CA ASP A 48 -8.02 10.79 -2.21
C ASP A 48 -6.95 11.90 -2.13
N ARG A 49 -5.72 11.64 -2.63
CA ARG A 49 -4.65 12.62 -2.77
C ARG A 49 -4.68 13.45 -4.05
N MET A 50 -5.73 13.35 -4.86
CA MET A 50 -6.02 14.32 -5.92
C MET A 50 -6.54 15.61 -5.27
N GLU A 51 -5.67 16.35 -4.56
CA GLU A 51 -5.94 17.75 -4.24
C GLU A 51 -6.22 18.48 -5.55
N LYS A 52 -7.43 19.08 -5.63
CA LYS A 52 -7.84 19.94 -6.73
C LYS A 52 -6.75 21.00 -6.93
N LYS A 53 -6.20 21.00 -8.13
CA LYS A 53 -5.31 22.05 -8.62
C LYS A 53 -6.06 23.39 -8.74
#